data_AF-A0A821YPG4-F1
#
_entry.id   AF-A0A821YPG4-F1
#
_cell.length_a   1.000
_cell.length_b   1.000
_cell.length_c   1.000
_cell.angle_alpha   90.00
_cell.angle_beta   90.00
_cell.angle_gamma   90.00
#
_symmetry.space_group_name_H-M   'P 1'
#
loop_
_entity.id
_entity.type
_entity.pdbx_description
1 polymer ?
#
loop_
_entity_poly.entity_id
_entity_poly.type
_entity_poly.pdbx_seq_one_letter_code
_entity_poly.pdbx_strand_id
1 'polypeptide(L)'
;MPRDGTFKSYKDFINAMPTTDHPEAFGQHPNADIASQIQESKTLFDTLLMVLPQKTSATVENEVENEVAKATREMLKLMPHEIDIEAVKKYMLIDASPLSIVLLQEAERYNTLLLNITIALNDLLKSIEGFVVMTVELDELFKCIYEGRLPYAWQR
;
A
#
# COMPACT_ATOMS: atom_id res chain seq x y z
N MET A 1 -18.29 -34.00 -20.16
CA MET A 1 -18.53 -35.21 -19.34
C MET A 1 -18.17 -36.43 -20.17
N PRO A 2 -17.22 -37.28 -19.74
CA PRO A 2 -16.94 -38.55 -20.40
C PRO A 2 -18.18 -39.47 -20.33
N ARG A 3 -18.33 -40.35 -21.34
CA ARG A 3 -19.40 -41.36 -21.37
C ARG A 3 -19.19 -42.38 -20.25
N ASP A 4 -20.28 -42.92 -19.70
CA ASP A 4 -20.21 -43.90 -18.62
C ASP A 4 -19.40 -45.14 -19.05
N GLY A 5 -18.40 -45.51 -18.24
CA GLY A 5 -17.41 -46.53 -18.60
C GLY A 5 -16.66 -47.11 -17.40
N THR A 6 -15.66 -47.95 -17.66
CA THR A 6 -14.79 -48.53 -16.61
C THR A 6 -13.85 -47.47 -16.04
N PHE A 7 -13.38 -47.66 -14.79
CA PHE A 7 -12.43 -46.75 -14.11
C PHE A 7 -11.22 -46.36 -14.98
N LYS A 8 -10.72 -47.30 -15.79
CA LYS A 8 -9.62 -47.08 -16.73
C LYS A 8 -9.98 -46.04 -17.81
N SER A 9 -11.22 -46.06 -18.33
CA SER A 9 -11.71 -45.09 -19.30
C SER A 9 -11.74 -43.67 -18.74
N TYR A 10 -12.07 -43.50 -17.47
CA TYR A 10 -12.02 -42.17 -16.82
C TYR A 10 -10.58 -41.69 -16.64
N LYS A 11 -9.67 -42.59 -16.26
CA LYS A 11 -8.24 -42.26 -16.10
C LYS A 11 -7.60 -41.86 -17.43
N ASP A 12 -7.90 -42.59 -18.49
CA ASP A 12 -7.40 -42.30 -19.84
C ASP A 12 -7.96 -40.96 -20.36
N PHE A 13 -9.21 -40.61 -20.04
CA PHE A 13 -9.80 -39.31 -20.36
C PHE A 13 -9.15 -38.16 -19.60
N ILE A 14 -8.87 -38.32 -18.30
CA ILE A 14 -8.15 -37.31 -17.50
C ILE A 14 -6.76 -37.06 -18.06
N ASN A 15 -6.03 -38.11 -18.44
CA ASN A 15 -4.70 -37.99 -19.01
C ASN A 15 -4.67 -37.34 -20.41
N ALA A 16 -5.81 -37.31 -21.12
CA ALA A 16 -5.93 -36.67 -22.42
C ALA A 16 -6.25 -35.16 -22.32
N MET A 17 -6.56 -34.66 -21.12
CA MET A 17 -6.82 -33.23 -20.91
C MET A 17 -5.51 -32.43 -20.84
N PRO A 18 -5.54 -31.13 -21.20
CA PRO A 18 -4.38 -30.24 -21.02
C PRO A 18 -3.94 -30.21 -19.55
N THR A 19 -2.63 -30.12 -19.32
CA THR A 19 -2.06 -29.99 -17.97
C THR A 19 -2.35 -28.63 -17.34
N THR A 20 -2.64 -27.63 -18.16
CA THR A 20 -2.93 -26.25 -17.74
C THR A 20 -4.35 -25.88 -18.15
N ASP A 21 -5.17 -25.55 -17.15
CA ASP A 21 -6.53 -25.07 -17.37
C ASP A 21 -6.52 -23.57 -17.63
N HIS A 22 -7.19 -23.13 -18.71
CA HIS A 22 -7.40 -21.70 -18.97
C HIS A 22 -8.45 -21.12 -18.01
N PRO A 23 -8.40 -19.81 -17.68
CA PRO A 23 -9.34 -19.18 -16.76
C PRO A 23 -10.82 -19.35 -17.14
N GLU A 24 -11.10 -19.46 -18.43
CA GLU A 24 -12.46 -19.69 -18.96
C GLU A 24 -13.08 -21.01 -18.48
N ALA A 25 -12.27 -22.03 -18.18
CA ALA A 25 -12.74 -23.29 -17.61
C ALA A 25 -13.39 -23.12 -16.23
N PHE A 26 -13.03 -22.04 -15.52
CA PHE A 26 -13.58 -21.64 -14.23
C PHE A 26 -14.60 -20.49 -14.34
N GLY A 27 -15.01 -20.13 -15.57
CA GLY A 27 -15.90 -18.99 -15.83
C GLY A 27 -15.25 -17.62 -15.62
N GLN A 28 -13.92 -17.56 -15.58
CA GLN A 28 -13.16 -16.32 -15.40
C GLN A 28 -12.78 -15.69 -16.74
N HIS A 29 -12.55 -14.38 -16.72
CA HIS A 29 -12.02 -13.65 -17.87
C HIS A 29 -10.55 -14.04 -18.12
N PRO A 30 -10.06 -14.12 -19.38
CA PRO A 30 -8.66 -14.43 -19.70
C PRO A 30 -7.60 -13.60 -18.95
N ASN A 31 -7.94 -12.35 -18.59
CA ASN A 31 -7.08 -11.48 -17.78
C ASN A 31 -6.78 -12.01 -16.37
N ALA A 32 -7.52 -13.01 -15.87
CA ALA A 32 -7.22 -13.63 -14.59
C ALA A 32 -5.85 -14.33 -14.59
N ASP A 33 -5.43 -14.89 -15.73
CA ASP A 33 -4.10 -15.49 -15.88
C ASP A 33 -3.01 -14.41 -15.78
N ILE A 34 -3.21 -13.27 -16.46
CA ILE A 34 -2.31 -12.10 -16.37
C ILE A 34 -2.23 -11.60 -14.92
N ALA A 35 -3.37 -11.48 -14.23
CA ALA A 35 -3.40 -11.03 -12.84
C ALA A 35 -2.67 -12.02 -11.91
N SER A 36 -2.84 -13.33 -12.11
CA SER A 36 -2.12 -14.36 -11.36
C SER A 36 -0.61 -14.24 -11.57
N GLN A 37 -0.17 -14.14 -12.82
CA GLN A 37 1.25 -14.03 -13.18
C GLN A 37 1.90 -12.76 -12.61
N ILE A 38 1.19 -11.63 -12.61
CA ILE A 38 1.64 -10.39 -11.98
C ILE A 38 1.79 -10.60 -10.46
N GLN A 39 0.82 -11.23 -9.80
CA GLN A 39 0.84 -11.47 -8.36
C GLN A 39 1.95 -12.45 -7.95
N GLU A 40 2.14 -13.51 -8.72
CA GLU A 40 3.24 -14.47 -8.51
C GLU A 40 4.59 -13.79 -8.70
N SER A 41 4.76 -13.00 -9.76
CA SER A 41 5.99 -12.25 -10.02
C SER A 41 6.30 -11.29 -8.87
N LYS A 42 5.30 -10.56 -8.39
CA LYS A 42 5.45 -9.65 -7.24
C LYS A 42 5.87 -10.41 -5.99
N THR A 43 5.21 -11.53 -5.71
CA THR A 43 5.55 -12.37 -4.55
C THR A 43 6.99 -12.89 -4.66
N LEU A 44 7.43 -13.31 -5.84
CA LEU A 44 8.83 -13.72 -6.08
C LEU A 44 9.81 -12.57 -5.81
N PHE A 45 9.56 -11.38 -6.33
CA PHE A 45 10.42 -10.22 -6.06
C PHE A 45 10.45 -9.84 -4.58
N ASP A 46 9.30 -9.85 -3.89
CA ASP A 46 9.22 -9.59 -2.47
C ASP A 46 10.05 -10.63 -1.67
N THR A 47 9.94 -11.92 -2.00
CA THR A 47 10.75 -12.96 -1.36
C THR A 47 12.25 -12.81 -1.66
N LEU A 48 12.61 -12.38 -2.87
CA LEU A 48 14.00 -12.15 -3.22
C LEU A 48 14.60 -11.00 -2.41
N LEU A 49 13.86 -9.89 -2.26
CA LEU A 49 14.26 -8.76 -1.42
C LEU A 49 14.46 -9.17 0.04
N MET A 50 13.64 -10.07 0.58
CA MET A 50 13.79 -10.58 1.96
C MET A 50 15.08 -11.40 2.18
N VAL A 51 15.60 -12.05 1.13
CA VAL A 51 16.80 -12.89 1.21
C VAL A 51 18.09 -12.10 0.99
N LEU A 52 18.02 -10.90 0.39
CA LEU A 52 19.20 -10.08 0.13
C LEU A 52 19.88 -9.69 1.46
N PRO A 53 21.21 -9.83 1.57
CA PRO A 53 21.93 -9.41 2.78
C PRO A 53 21.78 -7.91 2.97
N GLN A 54 21.26 -7.51 4.13
CA GLN A 54 21.21 -6.10 4.52
C GLN A 54 22.63 -5.58 4.68
N LYS A 55 22.95 -4.46 4.01
CA LYS A 55 24.26 -3.81 4.12
C LYS A 55 24.39 -3.18 5.51
N THR A 56 24.90 -3.91 6.48
CA THR A 56 25.19 -3.39 7.82
C THR A 56 26.61 -2.82 7.87
N SER A 57 26.76 -1.56 7.50
CA SER A 57 27.97 -0.78 7.78
C SER A 57 27.55 0.57 8.32
N ALA A 58 28.20 1.07 9.37
CA ALA A 58 27.84 2.33 10.02
C ALA A 58 27.86 3.53 9.04
N THR A 59 28.68 3.48 7.99
CA THR A 59 28.66 4.50 6.92
C THR A 59 27.39 4.43 6.07
N VAL A 60 26.87 3.21 5.84
CA VAL A 60 25.62 3.00 5.09
C VAL A 60 24.42 3.44 5.92
N GLU A 61 24.42 3.22 7.24
CA GLU A 61 23.34 3.67 8.12
C GLU A 61 23.18 5.21 8.10
N ASN A 62 24.28 5.96 8.20
CA ASN A 62 24.24 7.43 8.12
C ASN A 62 23.79 7.93 6.73
N GLU A 63 24.16 7.25 5.65
CA GLU A 63 23.70 7.58 4.30
C GLU A 63 22.19 7.35 4.15
N VAL A 64 21.69 6.22 4.66
CA VAL A 64 20.26 5.87 4.64
C VAL A 64 19.44 6.85 5.46
N GLU A 65 19.89 7.22 6.67
CA GLU A 65 19.22 8.23 7.50
C GLU A 65 19.13 9.58 6.79
N ASN A 66 20.21 10.00 6.11
CA ASN A 66 20.22 11.27 5.37
C ASN A 66 19.30 11.23 4.14
N GLU A 67 19.24 10.10 3.43
CA GLU A 67 18.33 9.90 2.30
C GLU A 67 16.86 9.95 2.75
N VAL A 68 16.52 9.20 3.82
CA VAL A 68 15.16 9.21 4.39
C VAL A 68 14.79 10.60 4.92
N ALA A 69 15.72 11.30 5.58
CA ALA A 69 15.48 12.67 6.03
C ALA A 69 15.24 13.64 4.87
N LYS A 70 15.97 13.49 3.75
CA LYS A 70 15.74 14.29 2.55
C LYS A 70 14.36 14.01 1.95
N ALA A 71 14.01 12.74 1.76
CA ALA A 71 12.70 12.34 1.23
C ALA A 71 11.56 12.85 2.12
N THR A 72 11.70 12.73 3.44
CA THR A 72 10.73 13.22 4.42
C THR A 72 10.52 14.74 4.33
N ARG A 73 11.60 15.51 4.17
CA ARG A 73 11.51 16.98 3.97
C ARG A 73 10.87 17.35 2.64
N GLU A 74 11.09 16.57 1.58
CA GLU A 74 10.42 16.78 0.29
C GLU A 74 8.93 16.48 0.41
N MET A 75 8.54 15.38 1.05
CA MET A 75 7.14 15.02 1.32
C MET A 75 6.43 16.14 2.10
N LEU A 76 7.04 16.66 3.16
CA LEU A 76 6.49 17.77 3.94
C LEU A 76 6.24 19.04 3.10
N LYS A 77 7.08 19.32 2.09
CA LYS A 77 6.88 20.46 1.17
C LYS A 77 5.75 20.22 0.18
N LEU A 78 5.51 18.97 -0.17
CA LEU A 78 4.44 18.55 -1.10
C LEU A 78 3.07 18.43 -0.40
N MET A 79 3.03 18.49 0.93
CA MET A 79 1.79 18.35 1.68
C MET A 79 0.79 19.45 1.29
N PRO A 80 -0.45 19.07 0.90
CA PRO A 80 -1.47 20.03 0.56
C PRO A 80 -1.94 20.81 1.79
N HIS A 81 -2.46 22.03 1.56
CA HIS A 81 -3.07 22.82 2.62
C HIS A 81 -4.37 22.19 3.13
N GLU A 82 -4.65 22.40 4.41
CA GLU A 82 -5.90 22.00 5.05
C GLU A 82 -7.11 22.64 4.33
N ILE A 83 -8.20 21.88 4.25
CA ILE A 83 -9.45 22.35 3.68
C ILE A 83 -10.13 23.28 4.68
N ASP A 84 -10.55 24.47 4.25
CA ASP A 84 -11.36 25.38 5.07
C ASP A 84 -12.78 24.83 5.24
N ILE A 85 -13.01 24.13 6.34
CA ILE A 85 -14.28 23.49 6.69
C ILE A 85 -15.38 24.55 6.90
N GLU A 86 -15.05 25.72 7.44
CA GLU A 86 -16.04 26.78 7.68
C GLU A 86 -16.56 27.37 6.37
N ALA A 87 -15.66 27.61 5.41
CA ALA A 87 -16.03 28.03 4.08
C ALA A 87 -16.91 26.97 3.40
N VAL A 88 -16.48 25.71 3.39
CA VAL A 88 -17.24 24.59 2.78
C VAL A 88 -18.63 24.48 3.39
N LYS A 89 -18.73 24.54 4.72
CA LYS A 89 -20.00 24.49 5.46
C LYS A 89 -20.94 25.64 5.07
N LYS A 90 -20.41 26.86 4.92
CA LYS A 90 -21.19 28.05 4.53
C LYS A 90 -21.78 27.92 3.13
N TYR A 91 -21.05 27.32 2.18
CA TYR A 91 -21.54 27.10 0.82
C TYR A 91 -22.50 25.90 0.71
N MET A 92 -22.28 24.84 1.49
CA MET A 92 -22.99 23.56 1.35
C MET A 92 -24.30 23.47 2.16
N LEU A 93 -24.48 24.28 3.21
CA LEU A 93 -25.71 24.29 4.02
C LEU A 93 -26.90 25.00 3.36
N ILE A 94 -26.70 25.61 2.18
CA ILE A 94 -27.78 26.26 1.41
C ILE A 94 -28.71 25.20 0.81
N ASP A 95 -28.20 24.01 0.49
CA ASP A 95 -28.97 22.85 0.01
C ASP A 95 -28.47 21.58 0.72
N ALA A 96 -29.02 21.32 1.90
CA ALA A 96 -28.58 20.27 2.82
C ALA A 96 -28.99 18.87 2.32
N SER A 97 -28.28 18.39 1.29
CA SER A 97 -28.38 17.00 0.83
C SER A 97 -27.56 16.05 1.72
N PRO A 98 -27.90 14.75 1.78
CA PRO A 98 -27.07 13.75 2.45
C PRO A 98 -25.62 13.72 1.93
N LEU A 99 -25.40 14.01 0.64
CA LEU A 99 -24.06 14.09 0.05
C LEU A 99 -23.26 15.27 0.60
N SER A 100 -23.92 16.40 0.87
CA SER A 100 -23.29 17.59 1.46
C SER A 100 -22.77 17.31 2.88
N ILE A 101 -23.49 16.50 3.64
CA ILE A 101 -23.10 16.09 5.00
C ILE A 101 -21.90 15.13 4.95
N VAL A 102 -21.95 14.12 4.07
CA VAL A 102 -20.85 13.17 3.89
C VAL A 102 -19.58 13.90 3.44
N LEU A 103 -19.67 14.83 2.49
CA LEU A 103 -18.51 15.59 2.03
C LEU A 103 -17.87 16.40 3.17
N LEU A 104 -18.66 17.00 4.04
CA LEU A 104 -18.15 17.75 5.18
C LEU A 104 -17.39 16.83 6.16
N GLN A 105 -17.94 15.66 6.46
CA GLN A 105 -17.29 14.66 7.32
C GLN A 105 -16.01 14.12 6.70
N GLU A 106 -16.02 13.87 5.40
CA GLU A 106 -14.84 13.44 4.66
C GLU A 106 -13.74 14.51 4.63
N ALA A 107 -14.10 15.79 4.49
CA ALA A 107 -13.16 16.90 4.57
C ALA A 107 -12.54 17.05 5.96
N GLU A 108 -13.35 16.91 7.03
CA GLU A 108 -12.85 16.91 8.41
C GLU A 108 -11.90 15.73 8.67
N ARG A 109 -12.26 14.54 8.20
CA ARG A 109 -11.42 13.34 8.29
C ARG A 109 -10.11 13.51 7.53
N TYR A 110 -10.17 14.09 6.34
CA TYR A 110 -8.99 14.38 5.52
C TYR A 110 -8.03 15.35 6.21
N ASN A 111 -8.52 16.44 6.79
CA ASN A 111 -7.68 17.37 7.56
C ASN A 111 -7.02 16.70 8.77
N THR A 112 -7.77 15.85 9.48
CA THR A 112 -7.24 15.07 10.61
C THR A 112 -6.11 14.14 10.14
N LEU A 113 -6.28 13.48 9.00
CA LEU A 113 -5.25 12.64 8.41
C LEU A 113 -4.00 13.46 8.01
N LEU A 114 -4.18 14.62 7.35
CA LEU A 114 -3.08 15.51 6.98
C LEU A 114 -2.28 15.97 8.21
N LEU A 115 -2.96 16.32 9.30
CA LEU A 115 -2.32 16.71 10.55
C LEU A 115 -1.50 15.55 11.13
N ASN A 116 -2.06 14.35 11.20
CA ASN A 116 -1.38 13.16 11.73
C ASN A 116 -0.14 12.81 10.90
N ILE A 117 -0.23 12.87 9.56
CA ILE A 117 0.91 12.67 8.66
C ILE A 117 1.99 13.72 8.93
N THR A 118 1.60 14.99 9.03
CA THR A 118 2.54 16.10 9.25
C THR A 118 3.27 15.96 10.58
N ILE A 119 2.57 15.58 11.66
CA ILE A 119 3.16 15.32 12.97
C ILE A 119 4.15 14.14 12.87
N ALA A 120 3.73 13.01 12.29
CA ALA A 120 4.57 11.83 12.18
C ALA A 120 5.85 12.08 11.37
N LEU A 121 5.76 12.81 10.25
CA LEU A 121 6.94 13.17 9.44
C LEU A 121 7.89 14.12 10.20
N ASN A 122 7.36 15.08 10.95
CA ASN A 122 8.19 15.98 11.77
C ASN A 122 8.86 15.24 12.93
N ASP A 123 8.16 14.33 13.59
CA ASP A 123 8.71 13.56 14.70
C ASP A 123 9.72 12.52 14.20
N LEU A 124 9.54 11.98 12.99
CA LEU A 124 10.56 11.16 12.33
C LEU A 124 11.85 11.97 12.11
N LEU A 125 11.77 13.20 11.58
CA LEU A 125 12.95 14.04 11.38
C LEU A 125 13.67 14.33 12.70
N LYS A 126 12.93 14.69 13.75
CA LYS A 126 13.49 14.89 15.09
C LYS A 126 14.10 13.62 15.66
N SER A 127 13.53 12.46 15.37
CA SER A 127 14.04 11.17 15.81
C SER A 127 15.36 10.82 15.14
N ILE A 128 15.48 11.06 13.82
CA ILE A 128 16.73 10.89 13.07
C ILE A 128 17.81 11.84 13.60
N GLU A 129 17.44 13.07 13.95
CA GLU A 129 18.36 14.06 14.54
C GLU A 129 18.68 13.80 16.02
N GLY A 130 18.05 12.80 16.65
CA GLY A 130 18.29 12.39 18.04
C GLY A 130 17.56 13.22 19.10
N PHE A 131 16.59 14.05 18.72
CA PHE A 131 15.78 14.87 19.64
C PHE A 131 14.57 14.12 20.23
N VAL A 132 14.08 13.09 19.53
CA VAL A 132 12.94 12.25 19.94
C VAL A 132 13.39 10.78 19.93
N VAL A 133 12.82 9.95 20.80
CA VAL A 133 13.10 8.52 20.82
C VAL A 133 12.41 7.83 19.65
N MET A 134 13.15 7.01 18.91
CA MET A 134 12.61 6.17 17.83
C MET A 134 11.61 5.16 18.41
N THR A 135 10.31 5.41 18.23
CA THR A 135 9.25 4.46 18.61
C THR A 135 9.08 3.39 17.53
N VAL A 136 8.32 2.34 17.84
CA VAL A 136 8.03 1.26 16.86
C VAL A 136 7.29 1.82 15.63
N GLU A 137 6.40 2.77 15.85
CA GLU A 137 5.65 3.43 14.78
C GLU A 137 6.54 4.32 13.90
N LEU A 138 7.50 5.03 14.49
CA LEU A 138 8.47 5.84 13.74
C LEU A 138 9.46 4.97 12.97
N ASP A 139 9.89 3.84 13.53
CA ASP A 139 10.75 2.87 12.86
C ASP A 139 10.03 2.21 11.67
N GLU A 140 8.74 1.88 11.81
CA GLU A 140 7.92 1.39 10.70
C GLU A 140 7.78 2.45 9.60
N LEU A 141 7.51 3.70 9.99
CA LEU A 141 7.43 4.83 9.05
C LEU A 141 8.77 5.05 8.31
N PHE A 142 9.89 4.99 9.03
CA PHE A 142 11.23 5.08 8.46
C PHE A 142 11.45 4.03 7.36
N LYS A 143 11.17 2.76 7.68
CA LYS A 143 11.28 1.64 6.75
C LYS A 143 10.37 1.81 5.54
N CYS A 144 9.13 2.25 5.76
CA CYS A 144 8.19 2.52 4.68
C CYS A 144 8.71 3.59 3.71
N ILE A 145 9.23 4.70 4.23
CA ILE A 145 9.79 5.78 3.38
C ILE A 145 11.03 5.30 2.64
N TYR A 146 11.93 4.58 3.31
CA TYR A 146 13.13 4.02 2.69
C TYR A 146 12.81 3.04 1.55
N GLU A 147 11.80 2.19 1.73
CA GLU A 147 11.38 1.20 0.74
C GLU A 147 10.36 1.74 -0.28
N GLY A 148 9.95 3.01 -0.19
CA GLY A 148 8.93 3.61 -1.06
C GLY A 148 7.53 3.01 -0.89
N ARG A 149 7.19 2.52 0.31
CA ARG A 149 5.89 1.95 0.66
C ARG A 149 5.03 2.93 1.47
N LEU A 150 3.72 2.76 1.41
CA LEU A 150 2.77 3.52 2.23
C LEU A 150 2.62 2.87 3.62
N PRO A 151 2.82 3.63 4.72
CA PRO A 151 2.55 3.18 6.07
C PRO A 151 1.09 2.75 6.25
N TYR A 152 0.86 1.64 6.96
CA TYR A 152 -0.49 1.15 7.24
C TYR A 152 -1.33 2.16 8.04
N ALA A 153 -0.68 2.97 8.88
CA ALA A 153 -1.33 4.02 9.66
C ALA A 153 -2.05 5.07 8.80
N TRP A 154 -1.69 5.23 7.53
CA TRP A 154 -2.28 6.23 6.63
C TRP A 154 -3.33 5.64 5.68
N GLN A 155 -3.58 4.33 5.72
CA GLN A 155 -4.52 3.65 4.81
C GLN A 155 -5.98 3.67 5.29
N ARG A 156 -6.29 4.36 6.40
CA ARG A 156 -7.61 4.33 7.06
C ARG A 156 -8.25 5.71 7.20
#